data_AF-G5JAM0-F1
#
_entry.id   AF-G5JAM0-F1
#
_cell.length_a   1.000
_cell.length_b   1.000
_cell.length_c   1.000
_cell.angle_alpha   90.00
_cell.angle_beta   90.00
_cell.angle_gamma   90.00
#
_symmetry.space_group_name_H-M   'P 1'
#
loop_
_entity.id
_entity.type
_entity.pdbx_description
1 polymer ?
#
loop_
_entity_poly.entity_id
_entity_poly.type
_entity_poly.pdbx_seq_one_letter_code
_entity_poly.pdbx_strand_id
1 'polypeptide(L)'
;MISIYILTYNEQVDIAECIESVINLSDEVIVVDSYSSDRTVEIASHYPVKVVQHEFESHGKQRTWMLKNIPTKNKWVYILEADERMTPELFDECVAASQSNEAIGYYVAERVIFMGRWIRRSTQYPRYQMRLFKKGEVWFGDYGHTEREIYSGAIDFLKETYPHYTSGKGLSRWIDKHNRYSTDEAKETLYQLQQGGVNWKKLLFGSTEVERRRALKDLSLRIPLRPVVRWFYMYFILGGILDGKAGFAWCTLQAFYEYLILLKVDELRETNLESPYPNSLKYPDPEESPNTSESLSL
;
A
#
# COMPACT_ATOMS: atom_id res chain seq x y z
N MET A 1 -12.84 -22.85 1.94
CA MET A 1 -12.47 -22.34 0.60
C MET A 1 -12.59 -20.83 0.61
N ILE A 2 -11.78 -20.14 -0.20
CA ILE A 2 -11.60 -18.67 -0.16
C ILE A 2 -11.74 -18.15 -1.58
N SER A 3 -12.50 -17.08 -1.80
CA SER A 3 -12.56 -16.42 -3.11
C SER A 3 -11.41 -15.42 -3.25
N ILE A 4 -10.79 -15.36 -4.42
CA ILE A 4 -9.66 -14.47 -4.67
C ILE A 4 -10.11 -13.33 -5.58
N TYR A 5 -9.85 -12.10 -5.16
CA TYR A 5 -9.87 -10.93 -6.02
C TYR A 5 -8.46 -10.61 -6.52
N ILE A 6 -8.33 -10.26 -7.79
CA ILE A 6 -7.10 -9.73 -8.40
C ILE A 6 -7.42 -8.33 -8.93
N LEU A 7 -6.86 -7.29 -8.32
CA LEU A 7 -6.96 -5.90 -8.78
C LEU A 7 -5.90 -5.65 -9.86
N THR A 8 -6.28 -4.99 -10.96
CA THR A 8 -5.35 -4.81 -12.09
C THR A 8 -5.56 -3.51 -12.88
N TYR A 9 -4.48 -2.98 -13.45
CA TYR A 9 -4.45 -1.87 -14.42
C TYR A 9 -3.13 -1.84 -15.23
N ASN A 10 -3.21 -2.15 -16.52
CA ASN A 10 -2.08 -2.23 -17.44
C ASN A 10 -0.94 -3.13 -16.90
N GLU A 11 -1.28 -4.40 -16.73
CA GLU A 11 -0.52 -5.47 -16.09
C GLU A 11 -0.26 -6.66 -17.02
N GLN A 12 -0.16 -6.43 -18.34
CA GLN A 12 0.00 -7.52 -19.31
C GLN A 12 1.25 -8.40 -19.08
N VAL A 13 2.23 -7.90 -18.32
CA VAL A 13 3.45 -8.62 -17.97
C VAL A 13 3.22 -9.59 -16.81
N ASP A 14 2.40 -9.20 -15.82
CA ASP A 14 2.32 -9.87 -14.52
C ASP A 14 1.01 -10.64 -14.31
N ILE A 15 -0.07 -10.28 -15.04
CA ILE A 15 -1.42 -10.82 -14.79
C ILE A 15 -1.50 -12.34 -14.96
N ALA A 16 -0.80 -12.91 -15.94
CA ALA A 16 -0.81 -14.36 -16.21
C ALA A 16 -0.28 -15.14 -15.00
N GLU A 17 0.94 -14.83 -14.56
CA GLU A 17 1.55 -15.50 -13.42
C GLU A 17 0.78 -15.24 -12.11
N CYS A 18 0.15 -14.08 -11.95
CA CYS A 18 -0.74 -13.79 -10.81
C CYS A 18 -1.91 -14.77 -10.78
N ILE A 19 -2.63 -14.93 -11.89
CA ILE A 19 -3.76 -15.88 -11.99
C ILE A 19 -3.26 -17.31 -11.78
N GLU A 20 -2.16 -17.70 -12.42
CA GLU A 20 -1.57 -19.04 -12.29
C GLU A 20 -1.21 -19.39 -10.85
N SER A 21 -0.81 -18.39 -10.04
CA SER A 21 -0.48 -18.60 -8.63
C SER A 21 -1.67 -19.00 -7.75
N VAL A 22 -2.91 -18.78 -8.22
CA VAL A 22 -4.14 -19.04 -7.43
C VAL A 22 -5.14 -19.98 -8.10
N ILE A 23 -5.07 -20.16 -9.42
CA ILE A 23 -6.13 -20.84 -10.20
C ILE A 23 -6.35 -22.30 -9.82
N ASN A 24 -5.32 -22.97 -9.31
CA ASN A 24 -5.38 -24.36 -8.83
C ASN A 24 -5.59 -24.48 -7.31
N LEU A 25 -5.60 -23.35 -6.59
CA LEU A 25 -5.76 -23.29 -5.13
C LEU A 25 -7.18 -22.89 -4.73
N SER A 26 -7.75 -21.90 -5.41
CA SER A 26 -9.10 -21.39 -5.16
C SER A 26 -10.10 -21.86 -6.21
N ASP A 27 -11.36 -22.00 -5.81
CA ASP A 27 -12.48 -22.35 -6.68
C ASP A 27 -13.21 -21.12 -7.25
N GLU A 28 -12.78 -19.91 -6.90
CA GLU A 28 -13.31 -18.67 -7.43
C GLU A 28 -12.22 -17.60 -7.48
N VAL A 29 -11.81 -17.24 -8.71
CA VAL A 29 -10.88 -16.14 -8.97
C VAL A 29 -11.60 -15.07 -9.80
N ILE A 30 -11.55 -13.83 -9.32
CA ILE A 30 -12.22 -12.68 -9.90
C ILE A 30 -11.17 -11.61 -10.20
N VAL A 31 -10.94 -11.33 -11.48
CA VAL A 31 -10.09 -10.23 -11.93
C VAL A 31 -10.94 -8.97 -12.03
N VAL A 32 -10.54 -7.93 -11.32
CA VAL A 32 -11.19 -6.61 -11.32
C VAL A 32 -10.25 -5.62 -12.01
N ASP A 33 -10.57 -5.34 -13.27
CA ASP A 33 -9.76 -4.52 -14.16
C ASP A 33 -10.22 -3.06 -14.17
N SER A 34 -9.26 -2.16 -14.08
CA SER A 34 -9.50 -0.70 -14.06
C SER A 34 -9.50 -0.09 -15.48
N TYR A 35 -10.13 -0.78 -16.43
CA TYR A 35 -10.08 -0.46 -17.86
C TYR A 35 -8.66 -0.39 -18.41
N SER A 36 -7.92 -1.51 -18.31
CA SER A 36 -6.62 -1.63 -18.96
C SER A 36 -6.72 -1.36 -20.47
N SER A 37 -5.75 -0.60 -20.96
CA SER A 37 -5.56 -0.27 -22.37
C SER A 37 -4.58 -1.20 -23.09
N ASP A 38 -3.87 -2.02 -22.32
CA ASP A 38 -2.92 -3.01 -22.82
C ASP A 38 -3.59 -4.41 -22.93
N ARG A 39 -2.80 -5.46 -23.08
CA ARG A 39 -3.33 -6.83 -23.27
C ARG A 39 -3.80 -7.51 -21.98
N THR A 40 -3.88 -6.81 -20.84
CA THR A 40 -4.25 -7.42 -19.55
C THR A 40 -5.56 -8.20 -19.59
N VAL A 41 -6.64 -7.59 -20.10
CA VAL A 41 -7.97 -8.22 -20.15
C VAL A 41 -7.99 -9.39 -21.13
N GLU A 42 -7.32 -9.23 -22.28
CA GLU A 42 -7.15 -10.31 -23.27
C GLU A 42 -6.48 -11.52 -22.63
N ILE A 43 -5.36 -11.33 -21.92
CA ILE A 43 -4.62 -12.39 -21.26
C ILE A 43 -5.46 -13.04 -20.16
N ALA A 44 -6.08 -12.25 -19.27
CA ALA A 44 -6.92 -12.78 -18.20
C ALA A 44 -8.09 -13.63 -18.71
N SER A 45 -8.67 -13.26 -19.86
CA SER A 45 -9.81 -13.97 -20.47
C SER A 45 -9.47 -15.38 -21.01
N HIS A 46 -8.18 -15.72 -21.14
CA HIS A 46 -7.75 -17.08 -21.51
C HIS A 46 -7.81 -18.06 -20.32
N TYR A 47 -7.96 -17.57 -19.10
CA TYR A 47 -8.10 -18.38 -17.90
C TYR A 47 -9.58 -18.56 -17.52
N PRO A 48 -9.94 -19.62 -16.79
CA PRO A 48 -11.30 -19.83 -16.31
C PRO A 48 -11.61 -18.93 -15.08
N VAL A 49 -11.45 -17.62 -15.25
CA VAL A 49 -11.67 -16.59 -14.20
C VAL A 49 -12.81 -15.66 -14.59
N LYS A 50 -13.42 -15.02 -13.61
CA LYS A 50 -14.40 -13.96 -13.86
C LYS A 50 -13.66 -12.63 -14.04
N VAL A 51 -13.78 -12.00 -15.20
CA VAL A 51 -13.26 -10.64 -15.42
C VAL A 51 -14.41 -9.63 -15.27
N VAL A 52 -14.21 -8.62 -14.41
CA VAL A 52 -15.13 -7.51 -14.19
C VAL A 52 -14.35 -6.22 -14.38
N GLN A 53 -14.92 -5.26 -15.10
CA GLN A 53 -14.31 -3.94 -15.28
C GLN A 53 -15.03 -2.88 -14.48
N HIS A 54 -14.27 -1.93 -13.91
CA HIS A 54 -14.80 -0.78 -13.19
C HIS A 54 -13.80 0.38 -13.22
N GLU A 55 -14.30 1.61 -13.35
CA GLU A 55 -13.44 2.79 -13.41
C GLU A 55 -12.72 3.02 -12.09
N PHE A 56 -11.41 3.25 -12.15
CA PHE A 56 -10.63 3.53 -10.95
C PHE A 56 -10.79 4.98 -10.52
N GLU A 57 -11.39 5.18 -9.35
CA GLU A 57 -11.44 6.49 -8.70
C GLU A 57 -10.29 6.66 -7.68
N SER A 58 -10.13 5.68 -6.80
CA SER A 58 -9.11 5.63 -5.75
C SER A 58 -8.99 4.20 -5.22
N HIS A 59 -7.90 3.91 -4.50
CA HIS A 59 -7.64 2.58 -3.94
C HIS A 59 -8.75 2.13 -2.99
N GLY A 60 -9.15 2.98 -2.03
CA GLY A 60 -10.19 2.63 -1.06
C GLY A 60 -11.57 2.49 -1.69
N LYS A 61 -11.94 3.38 -2.61
CA LYS A 61 -13.20 3.28 -3.35
C LYS A 61 -13.27 2.05 -4.24
N GLN A 62 -12.19 1.71 -4.94
CA GLN A 62 -12.15 0.53 -5.81
C GLN A 62 -12.36 -0.75 -5.00
N ARG A 63 -11.62 -0.92 -3.88
CA ARG A 63 -11.77 -2.08 -3.00
C ARG A 63 -13.16 -2.17 -2.39
N THR A 64 -13.70 -1.06 -1.89
CA THR A 64 -15.06 -1.03 -1.33
C THR A 64 -16.13 -1.29 -2.38
N TRP A 65 -16.01 -0.72 -3.58
CA TRP A 65 -16.92 -0.97 -4.68
C TRP A 65 -16.92 -2.45 -5.07
N MET A 66 -15.74 -3.05 -5.23
CA MET A 66 -15.57 -4.47 -5.53
C MET A 66 -16.28 -5.35 -4.49
N LEU A 67 -16.04 -5.09 -3.20
CA LEU A 67 -16.63 -5.87 -2.12
C LEU A 67 -18.16 -5.75 -2.03
N LYS A 68 -18.72 -4.58 -2.39
CA LYS A 68 -20.17 -4.34 -2.36
C LYS A 68 -20.90 -4.91 -3.58
N ASN A 69 -20.30 -4.78 -4.77
CA ASN A 69 -21.01 -5.00 -6.03
C ASN A 69 -20.74 -6.36 -6.66
N ILE A 70 -19.60 -6.99 -6.36
CA ILE A 70 -19.25 -8.27 -6.96
C ILE A 70 -19.61 -9.39 -5.97
N PRO A 71 -20.59 -10.27 -6.27
CA PRO A 71 -20.88 -11.43 -5.43
C PRO A 71 -19.73 -12.43 -5.45
N THR A 72 -19.56 -13.16 -4.34
CA THR A 72 -18.54 -14.20 -4.17
C THR A 72 -19.21 -15.48 -3.69
N LYS A 73 -18.70 -16.62 -4.16
CA LYS A 73 -19.08 -17.96 -3.73
C LYS A 73 -18.75 -18.21 -2.27
N ASN A 74 -17.60 -17.71 -1.80
CA ASN A 74 -17.13 -17.93 -0.43
C ASN A 74 -17.35 -16.69 0.44
N LYS A 75 -17.46 -16.93 1.76
CA LYS A 75 -17.57 -15.86 2.79
C LYS A 75 -16.24 -15.14 3.00
N TRP A 76 -15.15 -15.90 2.97
CA TRP A 76 -13.79 -15.38 3.08
C TRP A 76 -13.26 -15.01 1.72
N VAL A 77 -12.65 -13.84 1.64
CA VAL A 77 -12.03 -13.30 0.43
C VAL A 77 -10.57 -12.96 0.68
N TYR A 78 -9.75 -13.08 -0.36
CA TYR A 78 -8.37 -12.61 -0.38
C TYR A 78 -8.18 -11.58 -1.50
N ILE A 79 -7.48 -10.47 -1.24
CA ILE A 79 -7.13 -9.47 -2.26
C ILE A 79 -5.67 -9.63 -2.69
N LEU A 80 -5.43 -9.86 -3.98
CA LEU A 80 -4.14 -9.74 -4.65
C LEU A 80 -4.10 -8.54 -5.58
N GLU A 81 -2.93 -7.92 -5.72
CA GLU A 81 -2.61 -7.05 -6.86
C GLU A 81 -1.94 -7.88 -7.96
N ALA A 82 -2.10 -7.47 -9.22
CA ALA A 82 -1.64 -8.29 -10.36
C ALA A 82 -0.11 -8.49 -10.42
N ASP A 83 0.69 -7.66 -9.74
CA ASP A 83 2.14 -7.83 -9.58
C ASP A 83 2.53 -8.65 -8.33
N GLU A 84 1.56 -9.29 -7.69
CA GLU A 84 1.77 -10.18 -6.53
C GLU A 84 1.49 -11.64 -6.90
N ARG A 85 1.98 -12.58 -6.09
CA ARG A 85 1.68 -14.02 -6.24
C ARG A 85 1.26 -14.62 -4.91
N MET A 86 0.26 -15.49 -4.93
CA MET A 86 -0.02 -16.37 -3.79
C MET A 86 1.03 -17.49 -3.74
N THR A 87 1.36 -17.98 -2.54
CA THR A 87 2.08 -19.26 -2.41
C THR A 87 1.17 -20.33 -1.84
N PRO A 88 1.40 -21.62 -2.16
CA PRO A 88 0.61 -22.71 -1.58
C PRO A 88 0.62 -22.69 -0.05
N GLU A 89 1.76 -22.40 0.57
CA GLU A 89 1.89 -22.35 2.04
C GLU A 89 1.03 -21.25 2.65
N LEU A 90 1.04 -20.06 2.04
CA LEU A 90 0.18 -18.96 2.48
C LEU A 90 -1.30 -19.27 2.27
N PHE A 91 -1.65 -19.91 1.17
CA PHE A 91 -3.04 -20.30 0.92
C PHE A 91 -3.53 -21.32 1.95
N ASP A 92 -2.72 -22.33 2.27
CA ASP A 92 -3.03 -23.33 3.29
C ASP A 92 -3.20 -22.70 4.67
N GLU A 93 -2.32 -21.75 5.05
CA GLU A 93 -2.47 -20.99 6.30
C GLU A 93 -3.75 -20.14 6.30
N CYS A 94 -4.08 -19.50 5.16
CA CYS A 94 -5.33 -18.74 5.02
C CYS A 94 -6.56 -19.64 5.19
N VAL A 95 -6.55 -20.84 4.62
CA VAL A 95 -7.65 -21.81 4.76
C VAL A 95 -7.79 -22.23 6.22
N ALA A 96 -6.69 -22.55 6.91
CA ALA A 96 -6.72 -22.89 8.33
C ALA A 96 -7.26 -21.72 9.19
N ALA A 97 -6.77 -20.51 8.96
CA ALA A 97 -7.23 -19.30 9.64
C ALA A 97 -8.73 -19.03 9.42
N SER A 98 -9.22 -19.26 8.20
CA SER A 98 -10.64 -19.09 7.87
C SER A 98 -11.59 -20.03 8.63
N GLN A 99 -11.06 -21.15 9.15
CA GLN A 99 -11.83 -22.16 9.89
C GLN A 99 -11.85 -21.91 11.40
N SER A 100 -10.85 -21.24 11.98
CA SER A 100 -10.83 -20.95 13.43
C SER A 100 -11.92 -19.96 13.82
N ASN A 101 -12.28 -19.05 12.91
CA ASN A 101 -13.33 -18.03 13.09
C ASN A 101 -13.07 -17.09 14.28
N GLU A 102 -11.83 -17.00 14.76
CA GLU A 102 -11.39 -16.16 15.88
C GLU A 102 -11.23 -14.70 15.48
N ALA A 103 -10.87 -14.45 14.22
CA ALA A 103 -10.76 -13.12 13.65
C ALA A 103 -11.73 -12.94 12.46
N ILE A 104 -11.91 -11.68 12.07
CA ILE A 104 -12.69 -11.27 10.91
C ILE A 104 -11.78 -10.90 9.72
N GLY A 105 -10.48 -10.70 10.00
CA GLY A 105 -9.48 -10.35 9.00
C GLY A 105 -8.06 -10.64 9.48
N TYR A 106 -7.17 -10.88 8.52
CA TYR A 106 -5.79 -11.23 8.75
C TYR A 106 -4.85 -10.37 7.89
N TYR A 107 -3.81 -9.88 8.54
CA TYR A 107 -2.70 -9.19 7.90
C TYR A 107 -1.66 -10.18 7.40
N VAL A 108 -1.10 -9.92 6.22
CA VAL A 108 -0.07 -10.76 5.60
C VAL A 108 1.11 -9.87 5.19
N ALA A 109 2.33 -10.32 5.49
CA ALA A 109 3.54 -9.57 5.16
C ALA A 109 3.96 -9.78 3.71
N GLU A 110 4.35 -8.69 3.04
CA GLU A 110 4.85 -8.73 1.67
C GLU A 110 6.35 -9.02 1.59
N ARG A 111 6.76 -9.74 0.55
CA ARG A 111 8.16 -9.91 0.14
C ARG A 111 8.42 -9.10 -1.12
N VAL A 112 9.00 -7.93 -0.97
CA VAL A 112 9.37 -7.07 -2.11
C VAL A 112 10.42 -7.77 -2.96
N ILE A 113 10.03 -8.19 -4.16
CA ILE A 113 10.91 -8.72 -5.20
C ILE A 113 11.32 -7.57 -6.11
N PHE A 114 12.60 -7.22 -6.08
CA PHE A 114 13.18 -6.16 -6.88
C PHE A 114 14.37 -6.70 -7.68
N MET A 115 14.38 -6.46 -8.99
CA MET A 115 15.37 -7.03 -9.92
C MET A 115 15.53 -8.55 -9.76
N GLY A 116 14.40 -9.26 -9.60
CA GLY A 116 14.36 -10.72 -9.43
C GLY A 116 14.88 -11.23 -8.08
N ARG A 117 15.15 -10.35 -7.11
CA ARG A 117 15.64 -10.72 -5.78
C ARG A 117 14.73 -10.17 -4.68
N TRP A 118 14.47 -10.99 -3.67
CA TRP A 118 13.81 -10.51 -2.47
C TRP A 118 14.73 -9.55 -1.71
N ILE A 119 14.29 -8.30 -1.54
CA ILE A 119 14.97 -7.30 -0.71
C ILE A 119 14.47 -7.46 0.72
N ARG A 120 15.24 -8.17 1.54
CA ARG A 120 14.75 -8.67 2.83
C ARG A 120 14.79 -7.62 3.93
N ARG A 121 15.68 -6.63 3.85
CA ARG A 121 16.01 -5.80 5.02
C ARG A 121 15.74 -4.31 4.84
N SER A 122 15.91 -3.80 3.62
CA SER A 122 15.83 -2.36 3.34
C SER A 122 14.43 -1.94 2.84
N THR A 123 13.40 -2.74 3.07
CA THR A 123 12.01 -2.56 2.62
C THR A 123 11.03 -2.32 3.75
N GLN A 124 11.51 -2.14 4.98
CA GLN A 124 10.69 -2.10 6.20
C GLN A 124 9.96 -3.43 6.47
N TYR A 125 10.51 -4.54 5.97
CA TYR A 125 10.01 -5.87 6.25
C TYR A 125 10.06 -6.20 7.76
N PRO A 126 9.01 -6.82 8.34
CA PRO A 126 7.75 -7.17 7.70
C PRO A 126 6.83 -5.95 7.53
N ARG A 127 6.32 -5.75 6.31
CA ARG A 127 5.27 -4.78 6.00
C ARG A 127 3.96 -5.53 5.78
N TYR A 128 3.03 -5.34 6.71
CA TYR A 128 1.75 -6.02 6.75
C TYR A 128 0.66 -5.25 6.00
N GLN A 129 -0.20 -5.97 5.29
CA GLN A 129 -1.41 -5.46 4.65
C GLN A 129 -2.56 -6.42 4.93
N MET A 130 -3.78 -5.94 5.16
CA MET A 130 -4.92 -6.85 5.36
C MET A 130 -5.28 -7.49 4.01
N ARG A 131 -5.15 -8.81 3.93
CA ARG A 131 -5.32 -9.53 2.67
C ARG A 131 -6.46 -10.51 2.71
N LEU A 132 -6.59 -11.28 3.80
CA LEU A 132 -7.65 -12.25 4.01
C LEU A 132 -8.69 -11.67 4.97
N PHE A 133 -9.97 -11.69 4.62
CA PHE A 133 -11.02 -11.23 5.53
C PHE A 133 -12.40 -11.76 5.15
N LYS A 134 -13.35 -11.67 6.09
CA LYS A 134 -14.76 -11.96 5.85
C LYS A 134 -15.39 -10.81 5.08
N LYS A 135 -15.91 -11.13 3.91
CA LYS A 135 -16.63 -10.16 3.09
C LYS A 135 -17.88 -9.68 3.83
N GLY A 136 -18.09 -8.37 3.85
CA GLY A 136 -19.20 -7.74 4.57
C GLY A 136 -18.82 -7.23 5.97
N GLU A 137 -17.68 -7.66 6.52
CA GLU A 137 -17.19 -7.22 7.84
C GLU A 137 -16.01 -6.24 7.75
N VAL A 138 -15.38 -6.15 6.58
CA VAL A 138 -14.24 -5.26 6.30
C VAL A 138 -14.51 -4.43 5.03
N TRP A 139 -14.17 -3.15 5.10
CA TRP A 139 -14.25 -2.17 4.02
C TRP A 139 -12.95 -1.36 3.93
N PHE A 140 -12.81 -0.51 2.92
CA PHE A 140 -11.64 0.35 2.73
C PHE A 140 -12.05 1.80 2.53
N GLY A 141 -11.38 2.72 3.23
CA GLY A 141 -11.55 4.16 3.08
C GLY A 141 -10.26 4.83 2.62
N ASP A 142 -10.39 5.92 1.86
CA ASP A 142 -9.24 6.72 1.43
C ASP A 142 -8.63 7.49 2.62
N TYR A 143 -7.31 7.50 2.69
CA TYR A 143 -6.53 8.23 3.69
C TYR A 143 -5.27 8.83 3.04
N GLY A 144 -5.36 10.10 2.64
CA GLY A 144 -4.33 10.75 1.82
C GLY A 144 -4.21 10.04 0.45
N HIS A 145 -2.99 9.72 0.05
CA HIS A 145 -2.71 8.90 -1.16
C HIS A 145 -2.78 7.39 -0.91
N THR A 146 -3.12 6.99 0.32
CA THR A 146 -3.21 5.59 0.74
C THR A 146 -4.64 5.23 1.12
N GLU A 147 -4.85 4.00 1.54
CA GLU A 147 -6.13 3.52 2.06
C GLU A 147 -5.96 2.95 3.47
N ARG A 148 -7.08 2.80 4.16
CA ARG A 148 -7.17 2.11 5.45
C ARG A 148 -8.38 1.21 5.50
N GLU A 149 -8.22 0.11 6.20
CA GLU A 149 -9.28 -0.83 6.50
C GLU A 149 -10.26 -0.26 7.54
N ILE A 150 -11.55 -0.47 7.32
CA ILE A 150 -12.64 -0.07 8.21
C ILE A 150 -13.39 -1.34 8.58
N TYR A 151 -13.36 -1.69 9.86
CA TYR A 151 -13.94 -2.94 10.37
C TYR A 151 -14.31 -2.83 11.85
N SER A 152 -15.14 -3.75 12.32
CA SER A 152 -15.51 -3.90 13.73
C SER A 152 -15.45 -5.37 14.13
N GLY A 153 -14.29 -5.81 14.61
CA GLY A 153 -14.04 -7.19 15.02
C GLY A 153 -12.57 -7.47 15.30
N ALA A 154 -12.28 -8.69 15.73
CA ALA A 154 -10.91 -9.13 16.00
C ALA A 154 -10.12 -9.31 14.70
N ILE A 155 -8.84 -8.94 14.74
CA ILE A 155 -7.88 -9.11 13.64
C ILE A 155 -6.69 -9.92 14.13
N ASP A 156 -5.99 -10.57 13.21
CA ASP A 156 -4.74 -11.25 13.52
C ASP A 156 -3.74 -11.19 12.34
N PHE A 157 -2.60 -11.84 12.47
CA PHE A 157 -1.50 -11.83 11.52
C PHE A 157 -1.15 -13.25 11.08
N LEU A 158 -1.01 -13.45 9.78
CA LEU A 158 -0.48 -14.70 9.22
C LEU A 158 1.05 -14.68 9.25
N LYS A 159 1.65 -15.87 9.36
CA LYS A 159 3.10 -16.06 9.40
C LYS A 159 3.70 -16.14 8.01
N GLU A 160 2.99 -16.77 7.08
CA GLU A 160 3.39 -16.90 5.69
C GLU A 160 3.30 -15.56 4.95
N THR A 161 3.96 -15.49 3.79
CA THR A 161 4.18 -14.24 3.08
C THR A 161 4.04 -14.39 1.56
N TYR A 162 3.67 -13.32 0.88
CA TYR A 162 3.52 -13.31 -0.58
C TYR A 162 4.62 -12.49 -1.26
N PRO A 163 5.18 -12.93 -2.40
CA PRO A 163 6.04 -12.10 -3.23
C PRO A 163 5.26 -10.98 -3.94
N HIS A 164 5.88 -9.81 -3.99
CA HIS A 164 5.39 -8.61 -4.69
C HIS A 164 6.46 -8.11 -5.66
N TYR A 165 6.23 -8.27 -6.96
CA TYR A 165 7.15 -8.02 -8.06
C TYR A 165 7.15 -6.55 -8.50
N THR A 166 7.65 -5.69 -7.62
CA THR A 166 7.64 -4.23 -7.81
C THR A 166 8.31 -3.72 -9.09
N SER A 167 9.19 -4.51 -9.73
CA SER A 167 9.97 -4.12 -10.91
C SER A 167 9.74 -5.03 -12.14
N GLY A 168 8.69 -5.87 -12.14
CA GLY A 168 8.39 -6.79 -13.24
C GLY A 168 8.28 -6.10 -14.60
N LYS A 169 7.66 -4.92 -14.63
CA LYS A 169 7.49 -4.08 -15.83
C LYS A 169 8.71 -3.21 -16.20
N GLY A 170 9.85 -3.45 -15.58
CA GLY A 170 11.12 -2.77 -15.86
C GLY A 170 11.35 -1.47 -15.07
N LEU A 171 12.61 -1.05 -15.04
CA LEU A 171 13.05 0.08 -14.22
C LEU A 171 12.53 1.44 -14.70
N SER A 172 12.29 1.63 -16.00
CA SER A 172 11.74 2.90 -16.52
C SER A 172 10.37 3.18 -15.92
N ARG A 173 9.45 2.21 -15.97
CA ARG A 173 8.12 2.34 -15.37
C ARG A 173 8.19 2.51 -13.86
N TRP A 174 9.13 1.83 -13.20
CA TRP A 174 9.37 1.99 -11.77
C TRP A 174 9.77 3.44 -11.43
N ILE A 175 10.73 4.01 -12.16
CA ILE A 175 11.22 5.39 -11.96
C ILE A 175 10.11 6.40 -12.25
N ASP A 176 9.37 6.24 -13.35
CA ASP A 176 8.26 7.14 -13.71
C ASP A 176 7.16 7.15 -12.64
N LYS A 177 6.83 5.96 -12.09
CA LYS A 177 5.88 5.83 -10.97
C LYS A 177 6.37 6.62 -9.74
N HIS A 178 7.63 6.44 -9.34
CA HIS A 178 8.21 7.14 -8.19
C HIS A 178 8.34 8.65 -8.44
N ASN A 179 8.59 9.08 -9.67
CA ASN A 179 8.58 10.51 -9.98
C ASN A 179 7.17 11.11 -9.81
N ARG A 180 6.10 10.42 -10.23
CA ARG A 180 4.74 10.91 -9.97
C ARG A 180 4.44 10.97 -8.47
N TYR A 181 4.70 9.87 -7.75
CA TYR A 181 4.44 9.79 -6.31
C TYR A 181 5.25 10.79 -5.48
N SER A 182 6.45 11.17 -5.94
CA SER A 182 7.24 12.18 -5.20
C SER A 182 6.58 13.56 -5.20
N THR A 183 5.76 13.89 -6.21
CA THR A 183 4.96 15.13 -6.22
C THR A 183 3.87 15.08 -5.15
N ASP A 184 3.21 13.94 -5.02
CA ASP A 184 2.12 13.74 -4.09
C ASP A 184 2.61 13.69 -2.63
N GLU A 185 3.73 13.01 -2.38
CA GLU A 185 4.44 13.04 -1.11
C GLU A 185 5.00 14.43 -0.78
N ALA A 186 5.43 15.22 -1.77
CA ALA A 186 5.91 16.58 -1.54
C ALA A 186 4.80 17.50 -1.04
N LYS A 187 3.59 17.42 -1.60
CA LYS A 187 2.42 18.18 -1.12
C LYS A 187 2.08 17.82 0.34
N GLU A 188 2.03 16.53 0.64
CA GLU A 188 1.77 16.02 2.00
C GLU A 188 2.87 16.44 2.98
N THR A 189 4.13 16.37 2.54
CA THR A 189 5.30 16.80 3.34
C THR A 189 5.25 18.29 3.62
N LEU A 190 4.89 19.12 2.64
CA LEU A 190 4.75 20.56 2.83
C LEU A 190 3.65 20.89 3.83
N TYR A 191 2.49 20.23 3.73
CA TYR A 191 1.40 20.36 4.69
C TYR A 191 1.85 20.00 6.12
N GLN A 192 2.54 18.86 6.29
CA GLN A 192 3.09 18.43 7.58
C GLN A 192 4.11 19.44 8.15
N LEU A 193 4.95 20.03 7.30
CA LEU A 193 5.94 21.03 7.72
C LEU A 193 5.32 22.38 8.10
N GLN A 194 4.19 22.75 7.49
CA GLN A 194 3.43 23.95 7.85
C GLN A 194 2.64 23.78 9.15
N GLN A 195 2.10 22.59 9.39
CA GLN A 195 1.27 22.28 10.57
C GLN A 195 2.07 21.77 11.79
N GLY A 196 3.35 21.39 11.63
CA GLY A 196 4.10 20.65 12.65
C GLY A 196 5.48 21.21 13.01
N GLY A 197 5.81 21.22 14.29
CA GLY A 197 7.16 21.42 14.84
C GLY A 197 7.76 20.13 15.42
N VAL A 198 9.10 20.03 15.53
CA VAL A 198 9.72 18.85 16.18
C VAL A 198 9.36 18.83 17.66
N ASN A 199 8.52 17.88 18.06
CA ASN A 199 8.22 17.68 19.47
C ASN A 199 9.31 16.84 20.14
N TRP A 200 10.38 17.49 20.59
CA TRP A 200 11.53 16.87 21.24
C TRP A 200 11.17 16.03 22.48
N LYS A 201 10.12 16.42 23.22
CA LYS A 201 9.62 15.63 24.36
C LYS A 201 9.03 14.30 23.90
N LYS A 202 8.24 14.29 22.82
CA LYS A 202 7.70 13.04 22.25
C LYS A 202 8.77 12.18 21.56
N LEU A 203 9.82 12.79 21.00
CA LEU A 203 10.94 12.05 20.41
C LEU A 203 11.72 11.26 21.48
N LEU A 204 12.08 11.91 22.59
CA LEU A 204 12.92 11.31 23.64
C LEU A 204 12.11 10.53 24.68
N PHE A 205 10.87 10.94 24.94
CA PHE A 205 10.05 10.42 26.04
C PHE A 205 8.63 10.01 25.61
N GLY A 206 8.35 9.88 24.31
CA GLY A 206 7.03 9.49 23.83
C GLY A 206 6.56 8.16 24.44
N SER A 207 5.31 8.12 24.87
CA SER A 207 4.72 6.98 25.60
C SER A 207 4.45 5.80 24.66
N THR A 208 4.31 6.08 23.36
CA THR A 208 3.97 5.09 22.33
C THR A 208 4.98 5.12 21.17
N GLU A 209 5.13 3.98 20.50
CA GLU A 209 5.99 3.85 19.32
C GLU A 209 5.53 4.76 18.17
N VAL A 210 4.22 4.95 18.01
CA VAL A 210 3.63 5.83 16.99
C VAL A 210 4.04 7.28 17.21
N GLU A 211 4.01 7.77 18.45
CA GLU A 211 4.42 9.14 18.78
C GLU A 211 5.91 9.37 18.53
N ARG A 212 6.77 8.40 18.92
CA ARG A 212 8.21 8.49 18.67
C ARG A 212 8.50 8.47 17.16
N ARG A 213 7.83 7.59 16.40
CA ARG A 213 7.97 7.52 14.94
C ARG A 213 7.53 8.82 14.25
N ARG A 214 6.43 9.45 14.69
CA ARG A 214 6.01 10.77 14.18
C ARG A 214 7.05 11.86 14.47
N ALA A 215 7.51 11.96 15.71
CA ALA A 215 8.53 12.94 16.07
C ALA A 215 9.88 12.70 15.34
N LEU A 216 10.23 11.43 15.10
CA LEU A 216 11.41 11.07 14.31
C LEU A 216 11.23 11.42 12.82
N LYS A 217 10.02 11.26 12.26
CA LYS A 217 9.68 11.70 10.91
C LYS A 217 9.89 13.22 10.79
N ASP A 218 9.35 13.98 11.73
CA ASP A 218 9.48 15.45 11.78
C ASP A 218 10.93 15.91 11.92
N LEU A 219 11.73 15.24 12.74
CA LEU A 219 13.16 15.52 12.85
C LEU A 219 13.89 15.16 11.55
N SER A 220 13.60 13.99 10.97
CA SER A 220 14.27 13.50 9.78
C SER A 220 14.08 14.42 8.57
N LEU A 221 12.93 15.07 8.47
CA LEU A 221 12.61 16.08 7.45
C LEU A 221 13.51 17.33 7.53
N ARG A 222 14.19 17.56 8.66
CA ARG A 222 15.03 18.74 8.92
C ARG A 222 16.52 18.42 8.95
N ILE A 223 16.92 17.16 8.68
CA ILE A 223 18.32 16.75 8.65
C ILE A 223 18.96 17.17 7.32
N PRO A 224 20.10 17.87 7.31
CA PRO A 224 20.82 18.18 6.09
C PRO A 224 21.31 16.89 5.42
N LEU A 225 21.26 16.83 4.08
CA LEU A 225 21.65 15.65 3.30
C LEU A 225 20.87 14.37 3.68
N ARG A 226 19.60 14.51 4.10
CA ARG A 226 18.71 13.38 4.45
C ARG A 226 18.77 12.21 3.46
N PRO A 227 18.74 12.40 2.12
CA PRO A 227 18.85 11.29 1.18
C PRO A 227 20.12 10.45 1.37
N VAL A 228 21.26 11.10 1.61
CA VAL A 228 22.56 10.44 1.82
C VAL A 228 22.57 9.69 3.14
N VAL A 229 22.09 10.32 4.22
CA VAL A 229 21.99 9.67 5.54
C VAL A 229 21.09 8.44 5.47
N ARG A 230 19.92 8.56 4.83
CA ARG A 230 18.97 7.46 4.61
C ARG A 230 19.61 6.34 3.80
N TRP A 231 20.37 6.66 2.75
CA TRP A 231 21.09 5.68 1.96
C TRP A 231 22.09 4.87 2.79
N PHE A 232 22.95 5.53 3.58
CA PHE A 232 23.92 4.85 4.44
C PHE A 232 23.23 3.94 5.46
N TYR A 233 22.17 4.45 6.09
CA TYR A 233 21.36 3.67 7.02
C TYR A 233 20.76 2.42 6.36
N MET A 234 20.12 2.56 5.19
CA MET A 234 19.50 1.44 4.49
C MET A 234 20.51 0.42 3.97
N TYR A 235 21.67 0.87 3.48
CA TYR A 235 22.64 0.00 2.84
C TYR A 235 23.52 -0.74 3.85
N PHE A 236 24.06 -0.03 4.86
CA PHE A 236 24.97 -0.61 5.84
C PHE A 236 24.27 -1.06 7.12
N ILE A 237 23.40 -0.23 7.70
CA ILE A 237 22.79 -0.51 9.02
C ILE A 237 21.65 -1.53 8.89
N LEU A 238 20.72 -1.33 7.95
CA LEU A 238 19.71 -2.34 7.63
C LEU A 238 20.31 -3.51 6.85
N GLY A 239 21.53 -3.39 6.34
CA GLY A 239 22.23 -4.49 5.70
C GLY A 239 21.74 -4.81 4.29
N GLY A 240 21.26 -3.80 3.55
CA GLY A 240 20.94 -3.90 2.12
C GLY A 240 22.13 -4.33 1.26
N ILE A 241 23.37 -4.15 1.75
CA ILE A 241 24.58 -4.72 1.13
C ILE A 241 24.51 -6.24 0.94
N LEU A 242 23.82 -6.97 1.83
CA LEU A 242 23.70 -8.43 1.69
C LEU A 242 22.68 -8.86 0.62
N ASP A 243 21.91 -7.91 0.08
CA ASP A 243 21.02 -8.13 -1.07
C ASP A 243 21.75 -7.87 -2.41
N GLY A 244 23.08 -7.64 -2.38
CA GLY A 244 23.94 -7.54 -3.56
C GLY A 244 23.59 -6.37 -4.48
N LYS A 245 23.67 -6.58 -5.80
CA LYS A 245 23.38 -5.54 -6.81
C LYS A 245 21.95 -4.98 -6.66
N ALA A 246 20.97 -5.83 -6.38
CA ALA A 246 19.58 -5.41 -6.20
C ALA A 246 19.41 -4.57 -4.93
N GLY A 247 20.08 -4.95 -3.84
CA GLY A 247 20.10 -4.17 -2.60
C GLY A 247 20.72 -2.78 -2.75
N PHE A 248 21.86 -2.70 -3.45
CA PHE A 248 22.49 -1.41 -3.77
C PHE A 248 21.59 -0.53 -4.64
N ALA A 249 21.01 -1.10 -5.70
CA ALA A 249 20.09 -0.37 -6.57
C ALA A 249 18.84 0.10 -5.82
N TRP A 250 18.24 -0.75 -4.99
CA TRP A 250 17.09 -0.40 -4.16
C TRP A 250 17.40 0.77 -3.22
N CYS A 251 18.48 0.68 -2.44
CA CYS A 251 18.86 1.75 -1.50
C CYS A 251 19.12 3.07 -2.24
N THR A 252 19.81 3.01 -3.39
CA THR A 252 20.11 4.18 -4.22
C THR A 252 18.85 4.82 -4.77
N LEU A 253 17.94 4.03 -5.32
CA LEU A 253 16.68 4.54 -5.87
C LEU A 253 15.74 5.09 -4.79
N GLN A 254 15.73 4.48 -3.60
CA GLN A 254 14.96 4.98 -2.45
C GLN A 254 15.51 6.32 -1.94
N ALA A 255 16.84 6.48 -1.92
CA ALA A 255 17.47 7.76 -1.60
C ALA A 255 17.21 8.81 -2.69
N PHE A 256 17.26 8.42 -3.96
CA PHE A 256 16.93 9.31 -5.08
C PHE A 256 15.46 9.75 -5.03
N TYR A 257 14.54 8.84 -4.75
CA TYR A 257 13.12 9.14 -4.55
C TYR A 257 12.92 10.17 -3.43
N GLU A 258 13.56 9.97 -2.28
CA GLU A 258 13.58 10.92 -1.17
C GLU A 258 14.12 12.29 -1.60
N TYR A 259 15.18 12.32 -2.39
CA TYR A 259 15.75 13.56 -2.91
C TYR A 259 14.75 14.30 -3.83
N LEU A 260 14.05 13.59 -4.72
CA LEU A 260 13.01 14.20 -5.56
C LEU A 260 11.88 14.82 -4.74
N ILE A 261 11.46 14.16 -3.65
CA ILE A 261 10.43 14.72 -2.74
C ILE A 261 10.91 16.07 -2.20
N LEU A 262 12.14 16.14 -1.67
CA LEU A 262 12.68 17.38 -1.10
C LEU A 262 12.79 18.51 -2.13
N LEU A 263 13.29 18.22 -3.34
CA LEU A 263 13.34 19.22 -4.41
C LEU A 263 11.96 19.77 -4.76
N LYS A 264 10.94 18.91 -4.83
CA LYS A 264 9.57 19.32 -5.12
C LYS A 264 8.91 20.06 -3.96
N VAL A 265 9.26 19.76 -2.72
CA VAL A 265 8.82 20.55 -1.55
C VAL A 265 9.35 21.98 -1.66
N ASP A 266 10.62 22.15 -2.04
CA ASP A 266 11.22 23.47 -2.21
C ASP A 266 10.61 24.21 -3.41
N GLU A 267 10.41 23.54 -4.56
CA GLU A 267 9.68 24.09 -5.71
C GLU A 267 8.26 24.56 -5.33
N LEU A 268 7.52 23.76 -4.55
CA LEU A 268 6.18 24.11 -4.06
C LEU A 268 6.17 25.28 -3.06
N ARG A 269 7.26 25.50 -2.31
CA ARG A 269 7.41 26.67 -1.43
C ARG A 269 7.65 27.94 -2.21
N GLU A 270 8.48 27.87 -3.24
CA GLU A 270 8.78 29.00 -4.12
C GLU A 270 7.55 29.39 -4.94
N THR A 271 6.80 28.43 -5.47
CA THR A 271 5.57 28.69 -6.24
C THR A 271 4.38 29.12 -5.37
N ASN A 272 4.30 28.73 -4.09
CA ASN A 272 3.28 29.25 -3.16
C ASN A 272 3.53 30.70 -2.69
N LEU A 273 4.67 31.31 -3.04
CA LEU A 273 4.81 32.76 -2.96
C LEU A 273 4.10 33.49 -4.13
N GLU A 274 3.58 32.76 -5.12
CA GLU A 274 2.84 33.29 -6.28
C GLU A 274 1.60 32.45 -6.72
N SER A 275 0.93 31.69 -5.84
CA SER A 275 -0.17 30.81 -6.32
C SER A 275 -1.46 31.56 -6.70
N PRO A 276 -2.00 31.39 -7.93
CA PRO A 276 -3.26 31.97 -8.40
C PRO A 276 -4.51 31.12 -8.08
N TYR A 277 -4.40 30.07 -7.26
CA TYR A 277 -5.51 29.17 -6.95
C TYR A 277 -6.12 29.44 -5.56
N PRO A 278 -7.47 29.55 -5.44
CA PRO A 278 -8.11 29.88 -4.18
C PRO A 278 -7.99 28.74 -3.15
N ASN A 279 -7.75 29.13 -1.90
CA ASN A 279 -7.78 28.31 -0.69
C ASN A 279 -9.09 27.52 -0.58
N SER A 280 -9.17 26.30 -1.14
CA SER A 280 -10.30 25.41 -0.89
C SER A 280 -9.92 23.93 -0.99
N LEU A 281 -9.03 23.46 -0.11
CA LEU A 281 -9.06 22.09 0.39
C LEU A 281 -8.83 22.16 1.90
N LYS A 282 -9.89 22.46 2.65
CA LYS A 282 -9.93 22.13 4.08
C LYS A 282 -10.08 20.62 4.17
N TYR A 283 -8.98 19.92 4.43
CA TYR A 283 -9.06 18.55 4.92
C TYR A 283 -9.63 18.61 6.35
N PRO A 284 -10.56 17.71 6.73
CA PRO A 284 -11.12 17.71 8.06
C PRO A 284 -10.04 17.44 9.11
N ASP A 285 -10.11 18.18 10.21
CA ASP A 285 -9.22 18.03 11.36
C ASP A 285 -9.43 16.62 11.98
N PRO A 286 -8.39 15.82 12.24
CA PRO A 286 -8.54 14.47 12.76
C PRO A 286 -9.16 14.38 14.18
N GLU A 287 -9.41 15.52 14.83
CA GLU A 287 -9.93 15.60 16.20
C GLU A 287 -11.42 16.01 16.29
N GLU A 288 -12.11 16.25 15.18
CA GLU A 288 -13.58 16.39 15.22
C GLU A 288 -14.25 15.02 15.17
N SER A 289 -14.40 14.40 16.35
CA SER A 289 -15.44 13.39 16.54
C SER A 289 -16.81 14.04 16.35
N PRO A 290 -17.76 13.39 15.65
CA PRO A 290 -19.13 13.89 15.60
C PRO A 290 -19.72 13.80 17.01
N ASN A 291 -19.95 14.97 17.61
CA ASN A 291 -20.67 15.12 18.86
C ASN A 291 -22.06 14.51 18.67
N THR A 292 -22.31 13.35 19.26
CA THR A 292 -23.64 12.77 19.40
C THR A 292 -24.43 13.59 20.40
N SER A 293 -25.21 14.56 19.90
CA SER A 293 -26.33 15.15 20.65
C SER A 293 -27.33 15.79 19.70
N GLU A 294 -28.16 14.98 19.05
CA GLU A 294 -29.51 15.44 18.70
C GLU A 294 -30.53 14.44 19.24
N SER A 295 -31.26 14.97 20.21
CA SER A 295 -32.43 14.42 20.86
C SER A 295 -33.52 14.09 19.84
N LEU A 296 -33.91 12.81 19.81
CA LEU A 296 -35.24 12.43 19.33
C LEU A 296 -36.28 12.95 20.33
N SER A 297 -37.01 13.98 19.92
CA SER A 297 -38.31 14.32 20.48
C SER A 297 -39.34 14.31 19.34
N LEU A 298 -40.26 13.35 19.46
CA LEU A 298 -41.49 13.10 18.70
C LEU A 298 -41.35 12.42 17.33
#